data_AF-A0A519JW46-F1
#
_entry.id   AF-A0A519JW46-F1
#
_cell.length_a   1.000
_cell.length_b   1.000
_cell.length_c   1.000
_cell.angle_alpha   90.00
_cell.angle_beta   90.00
_cell.angle_gamma   90.00
#
_symmetry.space_group_name_H-M   'P 1'
#
loop_
_entity.id
_entity.type
_entity.pdbx_description
1 polymer ?
#
loop_
_entity_poly.entity_id
_entity_poly.type
_entity_poly.pdbx_seq_one_letter_code
_entity_poly.pdbx_strand_id
1 'polypeptide(L)'
;MRIVLATDAWEPQVNGVVRTLSRITAECRAMGHEVEVVEPSQFKTIPCPTYPEIRLALGAEEEIRERLRAFEPEAVHIATEGPIGIATRRICVEWKLPFTTSYHTKFPEYVSARFPIPVQVGYAYMKWFHKPSGRLMVAT
;
A
#
# COMPACT_ATOMS: atom_id res chain seq x y z
N MET A 1 19.61 -4.78 -3.57
CA MET A 1 18.92 -4.02 -2.50
C MET A 1 17.76 -4.84 -1.99
N ARG A 2 17.44 -4.71 -0.70
CA ARG A 2 16.22 -5.26 -0.08
C ARG A 2 15.10 -4.22 -0.11
N ILE A 3 14.03 -4.50 -0.83
CA ILE A 3 12.91 -3.58 -1.06
C ILE A 3 11.63 -4.20 -0.51
N VAL A 4 10.89 -3.46 0.31
CA VAL A 4 9.54 -3.84 0.70
C VAL A 4 8.53 -3.10 -0.16
N LEU A 5 7.62 -3.86 -0.75
CA LEU A 5 6.45 -3.37 -1.45
C LEU A 5 5.20 -3.66 -0.61
N ALA A 6 4.59 -2.64 -0.01
CA ALA A 6 3.37 -2.78 0.78
C ALA A 6 2.14 -2.37 -0.05
N THR A 7 1.15 -3.25 -0.15
CA THR A 7 -0.06 -3.02 -0.96
C THR A 7 -1.28 -3.74 -0.39
N ASP A 8 -2.46 -3.13 -0.55
CA ASP A 8 -3.79 -3.70 -0.30
C ASP A 8 -4.40 -4.29 -1.59
N ALA A 9 -3.74 -4.06 -2.72
CA ALA A 9 -4.11 -4.57 -4.03
C ALA A 9 -3.05 -5.59 -4.48
N TRP A 10 -3.37 -6.87 -4.34
CA TRP A 10 -2.53 -7.98 -4.76
C TRP A 10 -3.35 -9.15 -5.33
N GLU A 11 -2.67 -10.16 -5.83
CA GLU A 11 -3.28 -11.41 -6.27
C GLU A 11 -4.12 -12.03 -5.13
N PRO A 12 -5.29 -12.63 -5.43
CA PRO A 12 -5.82 -12.97 -6.76
C PRO A 12 -6.62 -11.86 -7.46
N GLN A 13 -6.62 -10.61 -6.96
CA GLN A 13 -7.37 -9.53 -7.59
C GLN A 13 -6.86 -9.25 -9.01
N VAL A 14 -7.76 -9.14 -9.98
CA VAL A 14 -7.39 -8.84 -11.38
C VAL A 14 -7.73 -7.38 -11.68
N ASN A 15 -6.74 -6.49 -11.53
CA ASN A 15 -6.88 -5.08 -11.89
C ASN A 15 -5.55 -4.48 -12.38
N GLY A 16 -5.59 -3.23 -12.85
CA GLY A 16 -4.42 -2.53 -13.39
C GLY A 16 -3.32 -2.29 -12.37
N VAL A 17 -3.67 -2.11 -11.09
CA VAL A 17 -2.70 -1.91 -10.00
C VAL A 17 -1.90 -3.20 -9.79
N VAL A 18 -2.58 -4.34 -9.59
CA VAL A 18 -1.92 -5.64 -9.40
C VAL A 18 -0.97 -5.95 -10.56
N ARG A 19 -1.43 -5.78 -11.81
CA ARG A 19 -0.59 -6.01 -13.00
C ARG A 19 0.67 -5.14 -13.01
N THR A 20 0.53 -3.85 -12.65
CA THR A 20 1.65 -2.92 -12.60
C THR A 20 2.64 -3.31 -11.52
N LEU A 21 2.16 -3.59 -10.31
CA LEU A 21 2.99 -3.95 -9.17
C LEU A 21 3.69 -5.30 -9.33
N SER A 22 3.00 -6.31 -9.90
CA SER A 22 3.60 -7.61 -10.22
C SER A 22 4.71 -7.45 -11.26
N ARG A 23 4.50 -6.61 -12.29
CA ARG A 23 5.54 -6.33 -13.29
C ARG A 23 6.72 -5.59 -12.67
N ILE A 24 6.49 -4.51 -11.90
CA ILE A 24 7.58 -3.78 -11.21
C ILE A 24 8.38 -4.72 -10.32
N THR A 25 7.70 -5.56 -9.53
CA THR A 25 8.36 -6.55 -8.66
C THR A 25 9.22 -7.52 -9.48
N ALA A 26 8.71 -8.02 -10.62
CA ALA A 26 9.46 -8.92 -11.48
C ALA A 26 10.69 -8.26 -12.11
N GLU A 27 10.56 -7.03 -12.62
CA GLU A 27 11.68 -6.28 -13.20
C GLU A 27 12.74 -5.94 -12.15
N CYS A 28 12.34 -5.51 -10.94
CA CYS A 28 13.27 -5.26 -9.84
C CYS A 28 14.04 -6.53 -9.45
N ARG A 29 13.36 -7.69 -9.39
CA ARG A 29 14.02 -8.97 -9.13
C ARG A 29 14.98 -9.36 -10.26
N ALA A 30 14.60 -9.14 -11.52
CA ALA A 30 15.46 -9.39 -12.67
C ALA A 30 16.73 -8.50 -12.67
N MET A 31 16.64 -7.29 -12.10
CA MET A 31 17.78 -6.39 -11.87
C MET A 31 18.66 -6.80 -10.67
N GLY A 32 18.33 -7.89 -9.97
CA GLY A 32 19.10 -8.39 -8.81
C GLY A 32 18.69 -7.79 -7.47
N HIS A 33 17.52 -7.15 -7.37
CA HIS A 33 16.98 -6.70 -6.08
C HIS A 33 16.15 -7.79 -5.41
N GLU A 34 16.22 -7.87 -4.10
CA GLU A 34 15.33 -8.69 -3.28
C GLU A 34 14.08 -7.87 -2.98
N VAL A 35 12.91 -8.38 -3.35
CA VAL A 35 11.64 -7.68 -3.15
C VAL A 35 10.71 -8.55 -2.30
N GLU A 36 10.40 -8.09 -1.09
CA GLU A 36 9.34 -8.66 -0.26
C GLU A 36 8.03 -7.89 -0.48
N VAL A 37 6.96 -8.62 -0.78
CA VAL A 37 5.63 -8.04 -0.97
C VAL A 37 4.80 -8.31 0.29
N VAL A 38 4.30 -7.23 0.89
CA VAL A 38 3.40 -7.25 2.04
C VAL A 38 1.98 -6.99 1.54
N GLU A 39 1.10 -7.99 1.67
CA GLU A 39 -0.19 -8.02 0.97
C GLU A 39 -1.32 -8.73 1.76
N PRO A 40 -2.61 -8.51 1.40
CA PRO A 40 -3.74 -8.92 2.23
C PRO A 40 -3.84 -10.40 2.61
N SER A 41 -3.42 -11.34 1.76
CA SER A 41 -3.55 -12.78 2.02
C SER A 41 -2.69 -13.26 3.20
N GLN A 42 -1.70 -12.45 3.60
CA GLN A 42 -0.83 -12.70 4.75
C GLN A 42 -1.53 -12.38 6.09
N PHE A 43 -2.68 -11.71 6.07
CA PHE A 43 -3.36 -11.24 7.27
C PHE A 43 -4.80 -11.76 7.37
N LYS A 44 -5.36 -11.67 8.58
CA LYS A 44 -6.81 -11.77 8.75
C LYS A 44 -7.46 -10.62 7.99
N THR A 45 -8.45 -10.93 7.16
CA THR A 45 -9.06 -9.94 6.26
C THR A 45 -10.58 -10.00 6.32
N ILE A 46 -11.21 -8.84 6.19
CA ILE A 46 -12.67 -8.71 5.98
C ILE A 46 -12.95 -8.11 4.59
N PRO A 47 -14.06 -8.50 3.95
CA PRO A 47 -14.49 -7.84 2.72
C PRO A 47 -14.81 -6.37 3.02
N CYS A 48 -14.38 -5.47 2.14
CA CYS A 48 -14.77 -4.08 2.22
C CYS A 48 -16.29 -3.95 2.04
N PRO A 49 -17.00 -3.15 2.87
CA PRO A 49 -18.41 -2.85 2.65
C PRO A 49 -18.62 -2.31 1.23
N THR A 50 -19.61 -2.83 0.51
CA THR A 50 -19.93 -2.49 -0.89
C THR A 50 -18.92 -2.93 -1.96
N TYR A 51 -17.77 -3.49 -1.59
CA TYR A 51 -16.74 -3.96 -2.54
C TYR A 51 -15.99 -5.19 -2.02
N PRO A 52 -16.64 -6.37 -1.96
CA PRO A 52 -16.12 -7.55 -1.27
C PRO A 52 -14.81 -8.10 -1.83
N GLU A 53 -14.49 -7.77 -3.09
CA GLU A 53 -13.23 -8.12 -3.73
C GLU A 53 -12.02 -7.39 -3.11
N ILE A 54 -12.23 -6.24 -2.45
CA ILE A 54 -11.19 -5.60 -1.63
C ILE A 54 -11.16 -6.28 -0.26
N ARG A 55 -10.02 -6.87 0.04
CA ARG A 55 -9.73 -7.54 1.32
C ARG A 55 -9.02 -6.55 2.23
N LEU A 56 -9.72 -6.07 3.26
CA LEU A 56 -9.16 -5.15 4.24
C LEU A 56 -8.42 -5.94 5.33
N ALA A 57 -7.11 -5.74 5.44
CA ALA A 57 -6.30 -6.39 6.47
C ALA A 57 -6.64 -5.86 7.87
N LEU A 58 -6.79 -6.77 8.83
CA LEU A 58 -7.12 -6.49 10.22
C LEU A 58 -5.90 -6.74 11.11
N GLY A 59 -5.57 -5.76 11.96
CA GLY A 59 -4.52 -5.92 12.98
C GLY A 59 -3.12 -6.16 12.40
N ALA A 60 -2.87 -5.76 11.16
CA ALA A 60 -1.63 -6.09 10.43
C ALA A 60 -0.37 -5.38 10.98
N GLU A 61 -0.50 -4.37 11.85
CA GLU A 61 0.64 -3.53 12.24
C GLU A 61 1.78 -4.32 12.89
N GLU A 62 1.51 -5.21 13.84
CA GLU A 62 2.58 -5.95 14.55
C GLU A 62 3.30 -6.92 13.62
N GLU A 63 2.55 -7.68 12.82
CA GLU A 63 3.15 -8.61 11.85
C GLU A 63 3.95 -7.87 10.77
N ILE A 64 3.49 -6.68 10.33
CA ILE A 64 4.29 -5.82 9.42
C ILE A 64 5.57 -5.35 10.11
N ARG A 65 5.54 -4.99 11.41
CA ARG A 65 6.77 -4.63 12.17
C ARG A 65 7.75 -5.79 12.19
N GLU A 66 7.29 -6.99 12.50
CA GLU A 66 8.13 -8.19 12.55
C GLU A 66 8.78 -8.46 11.18
N ARG A 67 8.01 -8.39 10.09
CA ARG A 67 8.52 -8.53 8.73
C ARG A 67 9.58 -7.49 8.38
N LEU A 68 9.30 -6.20 8.64
CA LEU A 68 10.25 -5.12 8.39
C LEU A 68 11.55 -5.30 9.19
N ARG A 69 11.49 -5.80 10.42
CA ARG A 69 12.68 -6.10 11.23
C ARG A 69 13.46 -7.29 10.71
N ALA A 70 12.78 -8.36 10.32
CA ALA A 70 13.41 -9.58 9.84
C ALA A 70 14.07 -9.38 8.46
N PHE A 71 13.42 -8.60 7.59
CA PHE A 71 13.89 -8.36 6.22
C PHE A 71 14.91 -7.21 6.12
N GLU A 72 14.96 -6.32 7.12
CA GLU A 72 15.85 -5.15 7.16
C GLU A 72 15.89 -4.38 5.82
N PRO A 73 14.75 -3.84 5.34
CA PRO A 73 14.69 -3.22 4.02
C PRO A 73 15.55 -1.96 3.92
N GLU A 74 16.21 -1.81 2.78
CA GLU A 74 16.93 -0.59 2.39
C GLU A 74 15.98 0.44 1.77
N ALA A 75 14.83 0.00 1.26
CA ALA A 75 13.79 0.87 0.71
C ALA A 75 12.39 0.30 0.98
N VAL A 76 11.44 1.19 1.26
CA VAL A 76 10.02 0.85 1.39
C VAL A 76 9.19 1.63 0.37
N HIS A 77 8.34 0.93 -0.37
CA HIS A 77 7.35 1.50 -1.25
C HIS A 77 5.94 1.11 -0.80
N ILE A 78 5.08 2.09 -0.57
CA ILE A 78 3.69 1.89 -0.17
C ILE A 78 2.79 2.23 -1.35
N ALA A 79 2.21 1.22 -1.98
CA ALA A 79 1.50 1.35 -3.25
C ALA A 79 0.02 1.72 -3.12
N THR A 80 -0.57 1.55 -1.93
CA THR A 80 -2.00 1.79 -1.69
C THR A 80 -2.24 2.46 -0.34
N GLU A 81 -3.35 3.17 -0.24
CA GLU A 81 -3.76 3.95 0.91
C GLU A 81 -4.75 3.19 1.82
N GLY A 82 -4.75 1.85 1.79
CA GLY A 82 -5.61 1.01 2.61
C GLY A 82 -4.97 0.62 3.96
N PRO A 83 -5.55 -0.35 4.68
CA PRO A 83 -5.07 -0.78 5.99
C PRO A 83 -3.57 -1.16 6.04
N ILE A 84 -3.08 -1.92 5.06
CA ILE A 84 -1.65 -2.30 4.97
C ILE A 84 -0.80 -1.05 4.75
N GLY A 85 -1.23 -0.18 3.84
CA GLY A 85 -0.55 1.08 3.59
C GLY A 85 -0.47 1.97 4.82
N ILE A 86 -1.57 2.10 5.57
CA ILE A 86 -1.64 2.90 6.79
C ILE A 86 -0.70 2.33 7.86
N ALA A 87 -0.74 1.02 8.09
CA ALA A 87 0.11 0.35 9.06
C ALA A 87 1.60 0.51 8.70
N THR A 88 1.97 0.23 7.45
CA THR A 88 3.34 0.39 6.96
C THR A 88 3.81 1.84 7.07
N ARG A 89 2.97 2.81 6.71
CA ARG A 89 3.26 4.25 6.84
C ARG A 89 3.54 4.63 8.28
N ARG A 90 2.72 4.17 9.23
CA ARG A 90 2.90 4.45 10.66
C ARG A 90 4.25 3.96 11.14
N ILE A 91 4.61 2.72 10.79
CA ILE A 91 5.90 2.11 11.17
C ILE A 91 7.07 2.88 10.54
N CYS A 92 7.00 3.22 9.26
CA CYS A 92 8.07 3.98 8.59
C CYS A 92 8.29 5.35 9.23
N VAL A 93 7.20 6.07 9.58
CA VAL A 93 7.29 7.36 10.27
C VAL A 93 7.90 7.21 11.66
N GLU A 94 7.47 6.20 12.43
CA GLU A 94 7.98 5.93 13.78
C GLU A 94 9.47 5.59 13.78
N TRP A 95 9.87 4.68 12.89
CA TRP A 95 11.25 4.19 12.80
C TRP A 95 12.15 5.08 11.94
N LYS A 96 11.61 6.19 11.41
CA LYS A 96 12.30 7.12 10.51
C LYS A 96 12.88 6.42 9.28
N LEU A 97 12.21 5.36 8.80
CA LEU A 97 12.58 4.69 7.57
C LEU A 97 12.14 5.56 6.39
N PRO A 98 13.03 5.84 5.41
CA PRO A 98 12.64 6.53 4.20
C PRO A 98 11.71 5.64 3.38
N PHE A 99 10.59 6.21 2.91
CA PHE A 99 9.64 5.50 2.08
C PHE A 99 9.08 6.37 0.97
N THR A 100 8.58 5.70 -0.06
CA THR A 100 7.88 6.32 -1.19
C THR A 100 6.44 5.82 -1.23
N THR A 101 5.57 6.57 -1.90
CA THR A 101 4.17 6.19 -2.10
C THR A 101 3.76 6.27 -3.55
N SER A 102 2.66 5.62 -3.92
CA SER A 102 2.02 5.78 -5.22
C SER A 102 0.56 6.18 -5.08
N TYR A 103 0.06 6.96 -6.05
CA TYR A 103 -1.35 7.31 -6.19
C TYR A 103 -1.85 6.80 -7.55
N HIS A 104 -2.57 5.68 -7.52
CA HIS A 104 -3.04 4.98 -8.74
C HIS A 104 -4.54 5.14 -8.98
N THR A 105 -5.31 5.35 -7.93
CA THR A 105 -6.77 5.36 -7.98
C THR A 105 -7.27 6.67 -7.41
N LYS A 106 -8.24 7.27 -8.08
CA LYS A 106 -9.02 8.41 -7.58
C LYS A 106 -9.97 7.98 -6.45
N PHE A 107 -9.40 7.43 -5.38
CA PHE A 107 -10.14 6.85 -4.25
C PHE A 107 -11.15 7.83 -3.62
N PRO A 108 -10.85 9.14 -3.46
CA PRO A 108 -11.82 10.11 -2.97
C PRO A 108 -13.13 10.13 -3.78
N GLU A 109 -13.04 10.10 -5.11
CA GLU A 109 -14.18 10.08 -6.03
C GLU A 109 -14.96 8.76 -5.93
N TYR A 110 -14.26 7.63 -5.85
CA TYR A 110 -14.88 6.32 -5.69
C TYR A 110 -15.70 6.23 -4.39
N VAL A 111 -15.17 6.73 -3.29
CA VAL A 111 -15.84 6.75 -1.97
C VAL A 111 -17.02 7.71 -1.98
N SER A 112 -16.85 8.94 -2.50
CA SER A 112 -17.91 9.94 -2.54
C SER A 112 -19.11 9.53 -3.40
N ALA A 113 -18.88 8.72 -4.45
CA ALA A 113 -19.95 8.18 -5.29
C ALA A 113 -20.80 7.09 -4.59
N ARG A 114 -20.33 6.52 -3.47
CA ARG A 114 -20.96 5.35 -2.81
C ARG A 114 -21.42 5.65 -1.40
N PHE A 115 -20.75 6.57 -0.72
CA PHE A 115 -21.05 6.99 0.64
C PHE A 115 -21.28 8.51 0.66
N PRO A 116 -22.07 9.02 1.61
CA PRO A 116 -22.32 10.47 1.76
C PRO A 116 -21.09 11.19 2.36
N ILE A 117 -19.92 10.97 1.79
CA ILE A 117 -18.64 11.54 2.20
C ILE A 117 -18.24 12.57 1.14
N PRO A 118 -18.06 13.85 1.50
CA PRO A 118 -17.57 14.86 0.56
C PRO A 118 -16.19 14.50 0.02
N VAL A 119 -16.00 14.66 -1.30
CA VAL A 119 -14.73 14.33 -1.99
C VAL A 119 -13.51 15.03 -1.36
N GLN A 120 -13.71 16.23 -0.80
CA GLN A 120 -12.68 17.02 -0.14
C GLN A 120 -12.11 16.31 1.09
N VAL A 121 -12.93 15.53 1.81
CA VAL A 121 -12.48 14.72 2.95
C VAL A 121 -11.55 13.60 2.47
N GLY A 122 -11.91 12.93 1.38
CA GLY A 122 -11.05 11.92 0.76
C GLY A 122 -9.72 12.51 0.31
N TYR A 123 -9.72 13.69 -0.31
CA TYR A 123 -8.48 14.38 -0.69
C TYR A 123 -7.66 14.87 0.51
N ALA A 124 -8.29 15.29 1.60
CA ALA A 124 -7.59 15.61 2.85
C ALA A 124 -6.88 14.36 3.41
N TYR A 125 -7.54 13.20 3.35
CA TYR A 125 -6.95 11.91 3.72
C TYR A 125 -5.76 11.54 2.82
N MET A 126 -5.89 11.65 1.49
CA MET A 126 -4.76 11.43 0.55
C MET A 126 -3.57 12.33 0.88
N LYS A 127 -3.81 13.64 1.08
CA LYS A 127 -2.75 14.59 1.46
C LYS A 127 -2.06 14.18 2.76
N TRP A 128 -2.82 13.79 3.79
CA TRP A 128 -2.26 13.30 5.04
C TRP A 128 -1.42 12.03 4.83
N PHE A 129 -1.92 11.09 4.03
CA PHE A 129 -1.28 9.81 3.78
C PHE A 129 0.09 10.00 3.11
N HIS A 130 0.14 10.75 2.00
CA HIS A 130 1.37 10.91 1.21
C HIS A 130 2.36 11.93 1.77
N LYS A 131 1.93 12.91 2.59
CA LYS A 131 2.78 14.00 3.12
C LYS A 131 4.15 13.58 3.68
N PRO A 132 4.26 12.52 4.52
CA PRO A 132 5.56 12.10 5.05
C PRO A 132 6.46 11.34 4.06
N SER A 133 5.96 10.95 2.89
CA SER A 133 6.76 10.20 1.91
C SER A 133 7.80 11.09 1.24
N GLY A 134 8.98 10.53 0.93
CA GLY A 134 10.04 11.29 0.27
C GLY A 134 9.73 11.60 -1.20
N ARG A 135 8.96 10.72 -1.86
CA ARG A 135 8.46 10.89 -3.22
C ARG A 135 7.09 10.21 -3.37
N LEU A 136 6.24 10.81 -4.20
CA LEU A 136 4.97 10.28 -4.64
C LEU A 136 5.04 9.98 -6.14
N MET A 137 4.75 8.75 -6.54
CA MET A 137 4.58 8.36 -7.93
C MET A 137 3.11 8.49 -8.32
N VAL A 138 2.84 9.01 -9.52
CA VAL A 138 1.47 9.21 -10.02
C VAL A 138 1.34 8.50 -11.36
N ALA A 139 0.31 7.67 -11.51
CA ALA A 139 0.01 7.05 -12.80
C ALA A 139 -0.62 8.11 -13.73
N THR A 140 -0.01 8.32 -14.90
CA THR A 140 -0.48 9.24 -15.95
C THR A 140 -1.25 8.51 -17.03
#